data_AF-A0A7R9SDV9-F1
#
_entry.id   AF-A0A7R9SDV9-F1
#
_cell.length_a   1.000
_cell.length_b   1.000
_cell.length_c   1.000
_cell.angle_alpha   90.00
_cell.angle_beta   90.00
_cell.angle_gamma   90.00
#
_symmetry.space_group_name_H-M   'P 1'
#
loop_
_entity.id
_entity.type
_entity.pdbx_description
1 polymer ?
#
loop_
_entity_poly.entity_id
_entity_poly.type
_entity_poly.pdbx_seq_one_letter_code
_entity_poly.pdbx_strand_id
1 'polypeptide(L)'
;VDRELGQACAKVLRCGRRKTPSLPNAYCDWIPQTGLTCWKWVISILMECVGYSVSTSELNLPPCWKFRLFVWIYLFVLTRVTIVVGEGEIIYAINAGGEAHIDMYGIQYQRDPLHGKIGIASDYGKNVFIGRIPQPDQSLYQTERYHYTTFGYDIPVKGDGEYILTLKFCEVYFTSPNQKVFDVVLNHEHVVISDLDIYEKVGHGVAHDEYISFSVQNGKLNYHGDESEIRNGKIRIEFVKGYRDNPKINALYLMKGTLDDIPKLPPLPEPETEDYDYEEKKASKPRRSSGPKVADPYSEDETSVMLPVFVAIGAFVPILFCLCKL
;
A
#
# COMPACT_ATOMS: atom_id res chain seq x y z
N VAL A 1 1.45 -18.89 25.61
CA VAL A 1 1.76 -20.09 26.39
C VAL A 1 1.59 -19.72 27.86
N ASP A 2 0.38 -19.64 28.38
CA ASP A 2 -0.60 -20.70 28.61
C ASP A 2 -0.70 -20.89 30.12
N ARG A 3 -1.82 -20.41 30.69
CA ARG A 3 -2.59 -21.05 31.77
C ARG A 3 -3.46 -20.06 32.54
N GLU A 4 -4.36 -19.30 31.88
CA GLU A 4 -5.51 -18.70 32.60
C GLU A 4 -6.83 -18.69 31.81
N LEU A 5 -6.99 -19.60 30.83
CA LEU A 5 -8.24 -19.74 30.05
C LEU A 5 -8.90 -21.12 30.15
N GLY A 6 -8.56 -21.90 31.18
CA GLY A 6 -8.86 -23.34 31.24
C GLY A 6 -9.79 -23.84 32.36
N GLN A 7 -10.57 -23.01 33.05
CA GLN A 7 -11.44 -23.49 34.15
C GLN A 7 -12.90 -23.02 34.14
N ALA A 8 -13.36 -22.32 33.11
CA ALA A 8 -14.77 -21.95 32.98
C ALA A 8 -15.65 -23.00 32.26
N CYS A 9 -15.08 -24.15 31.86
CA CYS A 9 -15.77 -25.15 31.04
C CYS A 9 -15.69 -26.58 31.61
N ALA A 10 -16.10 -26.76 32.87
CA ALA A 10 -16.31 -28.10 33.45
C ALA A 10 -17.17 -28.08 34.72
N LYS A 11 -18.39 -27.54 34.63
CA LYS A 11 -19.44 -27.82 35.64
C LYS A 11 -20.86 -27.85 35.08
N VAL A 12 -20.97 -27.91 33.75
CA VAL A 12 -22.22 -28.17 33.03
C VAL A 12 -22.15 -29.60 32.53
N LEU A 13 -22.30 -30.58 33.43
CA LEU A 13 -22.77 -31.94 33.14
C LEU A 13 -22.95 -32.74 34.45
N ARG A 14 -24.21 -33.06 34.75
CA ARG A 14 -24.72 -34.16 35.59
C ARG A 14 -24.69 -34.04 37.12
N CYS A 15 -25.73 -33.38 37.64
CA CYS A 15 -26.59 -33.91 38.70
C CYS A 15 -27.91 -33.11 38.59
N GLY A 16 -29.07 -33.64 38.23
CA GLY A 16 -29.65 -34.92 38.59
C GLY A 16 -30.70 -34.69 39.66
N ARG A 17 -31.97 -34.55 39.24
CA ARG A 17 -33.24 -34.69 40.00
C ARG A 17 -33.97 -33.42 40.50
N ARG A 18 -35.18 -33.29 39.92
CA ARG A 18 -36.50 -32.94 40.50
C ARG A 18 -36.93 -31.46 40.55
N LYS A 19 -37.95 -31.22 39.71
CA LYS A 19 -39.23 -30.51 39.91
C LYS A 19 -39.24 -29.22 40.75
N THR A 20 -39.66 -28.15 40.07
CA THR A 20 -40.34 -26.99 40.65
C THR A 20 -41.48 -27.40 41.58
N PRO A 21 -41.76 -26.57 42.61
CA PRO A 21 -42.97 -25.77 42.54
C PRO A 21 -42.73 -24.28 42.85
N SER A 22 -43.72 -23.51 42.40
CA SER A 22 -43.96 -22.07 42.48
C SER A 22 -43.53 -21.31 43.75
N LEU A 23 -42.83 -20.18 43.51
CA LEU A 23 -42.88 -18.82 44.10
C LEU A 23 -43.76 -18.57 45.35
N PRO A 24 -43.35 -17.65 46.28
CA PRO A 24 -43.61 -16.22 46.05
C PRO A 24 -42.59 -15.18 46.57
N ASN A 25 -42.59 -14.03 45.87
CA ASN A 25 -42.35 -12.63 46.24
C ASN A 25 -41.56 -12.27 47.52
N ALA A 26 -40.49 -11.47 47.36
CA ALA A 26 -40.38 -10.10 47.88
C ALA A 26 -39.00 -9.49 47.56
N TYR A 27 -38.92 -8.15 47.58
CA TYR A 27 -37.74 -7.28 47.45
C TYR A 27 -37.32 -6.84 46.05
N CYS A 28 -38.03 -5.83 45.53
CA CYS A 28 -37.46 -4.78 44.71
C CYS A 28 -37.75 -3.46 45.41
N ASP A 29 -36.72 -2.81 45.94
CA ASP A 29 -36.72 -1.37 46.17
C ASP A 29 -35.25 -0.89 46.17
N TRP A 30 -35.03 0.26 45.52
CA TRP A 30 -33.78 1.03 45.30
C TRP A 30 -33.13 0.96 43.91
N ILE A 31 -33.61 1.81 42.98
CA ILE A 31 -32.76 2.48 41.98
C ILE A 31 -33.21 3.95 41.84
N PRO A 32 -32.30 4.96 41.87
CA PRO A 32 -32.66 6.38 41.91
C PRO A 32 -33.09 6.95 40.54
N GLN A 33 -34.04 7.89 40.56
CA GLN A 33 -34.77 8.44 39.41
C GLN A 33 -34.01 9.48 38.55
N THR A 34 -32.69 9.65 38.68
CA THR A 34 -31.95 10.73 37.99
C THR A 34 -31.40 10.36 36.61
N GLY A 35 -31.50 9.09 36.18
CA GLY A 35 -31.01 8.63 34.88
C GLY A 35 -31.95 8.84 33.69
N LEU A 36 -33.23 9.13 33.89
CA LEU A 36 -34.22 9.14 32.80
C LEU A 36 -34.22 10.42 31.94
N THR A 37 -33.61 11.52 32.39
CA THR A 37 -33.65 12.81 31.66
C THR A 37 -32.54 12.94 30.61
N CYS A 38 -31.37 12.34 30.84
CA CYS A 38 -30.24 12.37 29.89
C CYS A 38 -30.49 11.51 28.63
N TRP A 39 -31.23 10.40 28.79
CA TRP A 39 -31.50 9.45 27.70
C TRP A 39 -32.51 9.97 26.68
N LYS A 40 -33.45 10.82 27.11
CA LYS A 40 -34.40 11.47 26.19
C LYS A 40 -33.69 12.41 25.22
N TRP A 41 -32.61 13.06 25.67
CA TRP A 41 -31.80 13.95 24.84
C TRP A 41 -30.96 13.19 23.81
N VAL A 42 -30.29 12.11 24.21
CA VAL A 42 -29.45 11.29 23.31
C VAL A 42 -30.30 10.61 22.22
N ILE A 43 -31.49 10.13 22.56
CA ILE A 43 -32.42 9.52 21.60
C ILE A 43 -32.99 10.57 20.63
N SER A 44 -33.25 11.80 21.11
CA SER A 44 -33.73 12.89 20.25
C SER A 44 -32.69 13.28 19.19
N ILE A 45 -31.41 13.41 19.59
CA ILE A 45 -30.32 13.76 18.68
C ILE A 45 -30.08 12.66 17.64
N LEU A 46 -30.13 11.39 18.04
CA LEU A 46 -29.95 10.25 17.13
C LEU A 46 -31.12 10.07 16.16
N MET A 47 -32.33 10.52 16.49
CA MET A 47 -33.50 10.42 15.63
C MET A 47 -33.71 11.63 14.71
N GLU A 48 -33.20 12.82 15.06
CA GLU A 48 -33.17 13.98 14.16
C GLU A 48 -32.23 13.77 12.96
N CYS A 49 -31.11 13.06 13.14
CA CYS A 49 -30.18 12.72 12.04
C CYS A 49 -30.77 11.75 11.00
N VAL A 50 -31.88 11.06 11.30
CA VAL A 50 -32.51 10.05 10.42
C VAL A 50 -33.83 10.57 9.82
N GLY A 51 -34.20 11.83 10.07
CA GLY A 51 -35.35 12.48 9.41
C GLY A 51 -36.74 11.94 9.81
N TYR A 52 -36.85 11.21 10.92
CA TYR A 52 -38.12 10.67 11.41
C TYR A 52 -38.57 11.41 12.68
N SER A 53 -39.60 12.25 12.56
CA SER A 53 -40.30 12.82 13.74
C SER A 53 -41.33 11.80 14.26
N VAL A 54 -41.06 11.14 15.38
CA VAL A 54 -42.07 10.35 16.08
C VAL A 54 -42.23 10.87 17.50
N SER A 55 -43.41 11.42 17.82
CA SER A 55 -43.74 11.86 19.18
C SER A 55 -43.82 10.65 20.10
N THR A 56 -42.87 10.51 21.01
CA THR A 56 -42.85 9.44 22.01
C THR A 56 -43.79 9.75 23.18
N SER A 57 -45.08 9.75 22.92
CA SER A 57 -46.11 9.72 23.97
C SER A 57 -46.80 8.36 23.98
N GLU A 58 -46.57 7.62 25.06
CA GLU A 58 -47.42 6.52 25.57
C GLU A 58 -47.48 5.21 24.77
N LEU A 59 -46.39 4.43 24.81
CA LEU A 59 -46.47 2.98 24.58
C LEU A 59 -46.20 2.24 25.90
N ASN A 60 -47.28 1.87 26.59
CA ASN A 60 -47.30 1.04 27.80
C ASN A 60 -47.01 -0.43 27.47
N LEU A 61 -45.81 -0.73 26.97
CA LEU A 61 -45.35 -2.08 26.70
C LEU A 61 -44.62 -2.68 27.92
N PRO A 62 -44.78 -3.99 28.21
CA PRO A 62 -44.10 -4.65 29.32
C PRO A 62 -42.57 -4.59 29.13
N PRO A 63 -41.76 -4.57 30.21
CA PRO A 63 -40.31 -4.34 30.15
C PRO A 63 -39.55 -5.29 29.20
N CYS A 64 -40.02 -6.54 29.11
CA CYS A 64 -39.47 -7.57 28.23
C CYS A 64 -39.65 -7.27 26.73
N TRP A 65 -40.71 -6.56 26.35
CA TRP A 65 -40.94 -6.14 24.96
C TRP A 65 -40.09 -4.92 24.58
N LYS A 66 -39.86 -3.99 25.52
CA LYS A 66 -38.96 -2.85 25.30
C LYS A 66 -37.51 -3.30 25.07
N PHE A 67 -37.04 -4.28 25.86
CA PHE A 67 -35.72 -4.87 25.67
C PHE A 67 -35.59 -5.62 24.33
N ARG A 68 -36.61 -6.39 23.95
CA ARG A 68 -36.64 -7.08 22.65
C ARG A 68 -36.65 -6.11 21.47
N LEU A 69 -37.42 -5.02 21.57
CA LEU A 69 -37.46 -3.97 20.55
C LEU A 69 -36.11 -3.26 20.44
N PHE A 70 -35.45 -2.97 21.56
CA PHE A 70 -34.12 -2.36 21.58
C PHE A 70 -33.07 -3.28 20.97
N VAL A 71 -33.07 -4.57 21.29
CA VAL A 71 -32.17 -5.56 20.67
C VAL A 71 -32.45 -5.68 19.18
N TRP A 72 -33.72 -5.64 18.75
CA TRP A 72 -34.09 -5.65 17.35
C TRP A 72 -33.63 -4.39 16.60
N ILE A 73 -33.82 -3.21 17.19
CA ILE A 73 -33.34 -1.94 16.62
C ILE A 73 -31.81 -1.93 16.59
N TYR A 74 -31.14 -2.40 17.63
CA TYR A 74 -29.69 -2.49 17.68
C TYR A 74 -29.14 -3.46 16.63
N LEU A 75 -29.74 -4.65 16.48
CA LEU A 75 -29.38 -5.60 15.42
C LEU A 75 -29.73 -5.06 14.03
N PHE A 76 -30.83 -4.33 13.87
CA PHE A 76 -31.20 -3.68 12.61
C PHE A 76 -30.23 -2.54 12.27
N VAL A 77 -29.84 -1.73 13.25
CA VAL A 77 -28.83 -0.67 13.07
C VAL A 77 -27.48 -1.29 12.77
N LEU A 78 -27.03 -2.33 13.47
CA LEU A 78 -25.78 -3.04 13.16
C LEU A 78 -25.79 -3.64 11.75
N THR A 79 -26.88 -4.27 11.32
CA THR A 79 -26.99 -4.83 9.96
C THR A 79 -27.13 -3.76 8.87
N ARG A 80 -27.65 -2.57 9.20
CA ARG A 80 -27.69 -1.42 8.26
C ARG A 80 -26.38 -0.64 8.22
N VAL A 81 -25.67 -0.51 9.34
CA VAL A 81 -24.35 0.14 9.42
C VAL A 81 -23.31 -0.66 8.64
N THR A 82 -23.40 -2.00 8.61
CA THR A 82 -22.54 -2.83 7.73
C THR A 82 -22.79 -2.63 6.24
N ILE A 83 -23.93 -2.06 5.82
CA ILE A 83 -24.26 -1.83 4.39
C ILE A 83 -23.68 -0.49 3.89
N VAL A 84 -23.26 0.41 4.79
CA VAL A 84 -22.79 1.76 4.42
C VAL A 84 -21.26 1.87 4.37
N VAL A 85 -20.53 0.86 4.86
CA VAL A 85 -19.09 0.77 4.60
C VAL A 85 -18.93 0.07 3.25
N GLY A 86 -18.81 0.87 2.18
CA GLY A 86 -18.49 0.36 0.86
C GLY A 86 -17.05 -0.12 0.84
N GLU A 87 -16.79 -1.36 1.28
CA GLU A 87 -15.53 -2.02 0.92
C GLU A 87 -15.50 -2.17 -0.60
N GLY A 88 -14.50 -1.58 -1.25
CA GLY A 88 -14.37 -1.62 -2.71
C GLY A 88 -14.40 -3.06 -3.25
N GLU A 89 -15.19 -3.31 -4.30
CA GLU A 89 -15.29 -4.65 -4.89
C GLU A 89 -14.15 -4.87 -5.88
N ILE A 90 -13.30 -5.88 -5.64
CA ILE A 90 -12.32 -6.34 -6.64
C ILE A 90 -13.04 -7.06 -7.77
N ILE A 91 -12.90 -6.55 -8.99
CA ILE A 91 -13.55 -7.10 -10.19
C ILE A 91 -12.61 -7.99 -10.97
N TYR A 92 -11.35 -7.58 -11.08
CA TYR A 92 -10.36 -8.26 -11.89
C TYR A 92 -8.97 -8.04 -11.30
N ALA A 93 -8.13 -9.07 -11.27
CA ALA A 93 -6.75 -8.97 -10.79
C ALA A 93 -5.88 -10.00 -11.50
N ILE A 94 -4.69 -9.60 -11.95
CA ILE A 94 -3.75 -10.46 -12.67
C ILE A 94 -2.31 -10.24 -12.20
N ASN A 95 -1.57 -11.34 -12.10
CA ASN A 95 -0.12 -11.32 -11.91
C ASN A 95 0.56 -11.49 -13.28
N ALA A 96 1.15 -10.42 -13.81
CA ALA A 96 1.76 -10.42 -15.13
C ALA A 96 3.12 -11.12 -15.11
N GLY A 97 3.34 -12.03 -16.05
CA GLY A 97 4.51 -12.90 -16.12
C GLY A 97 4.55 -14.02 -15.08
N GLY A 98 3.69 -13.97 -14.05
CA GLY A 98 3.65 -14.93 -12.94
C GLY A 98 2.47 -15.90 -12.97
N GLU A 99 2.45 -16.77 -11.95
CA GLU A 99 1.33 -17.66 -11.64
C GLU A 99 0.31 -16.94 -10.73
N ALA A 100 -0.84 -17.58 -10.49
CA ALA A 100 -1.86 -17.05 -9.60
C ALA A 100 -1.32 -16.82 -8.18
N HIS A 101 -1.74 -15.74 -7.53
CA HIS A 101 -1.25 -15.31 -6.21
C HIS A 101 -2.37 -14.68 -5.40
N ILE A 102 -2.30 -14.77 -4.08
CA ILE A 102 -3.22 -14.11 -3.15
C ILE A 102 -2.39 -13.19 -2.27
N ASP A 103 -2.69 -11.90 -2.31
CA ASP A 103 -1.96 -10.92 -1.52
C ASP A 103 -2.38 -10.92 -0.04
N MET A 104 -1.66 -10.13 0.77
CA MET A 104 -1.93 -9.98 2.20
C MET A 104 -3.31 -9.41 2.52
N TYR A 105 -3.92 -8.67 1.58
CA TYR A 105 -5.25 -8.08 1.71
C TYR A 105 -6.37 -9.02 1.22
N GLY A 106 -6.02 -10.22 0.73
CA GLY A 106 -6.97 -11.22 0.25
C GLY A 106 -7.38 -11.04 -1.22
N ILE A 107 -6.74 -10.14 -1.97
CA ILE A 107 -6.97 -9.96 -3.40
C ILE A 107 -6.41 -11.17 -4.15
N GLN A 108 -7.26 -11.82 -4.92
CA GLN A 108 -6.90 -13.02 -5.69
C GLN A 108 -6.47 -12.64 -7.09
N TYR A 109 -5.16 -12.58 -7.32
CA TYR A 109 -4.56 -12.36 -8.63
C TYR A 109 -4.59 -13.66 -9.44
N GLN A 110 -5.20 -13.60 -10.61
CA GLN A 110 -5.19 -14.70 -11.56
C GLN A 110 -3.83 -14.79 -12.25
N ARG A 111 -3.49 -15.99 -12.73
CA ARG A 111 -2.36 -16.19 -13.63
C ARG A 111 -2.51 -15.30 -14.86
N ASP A 112 -1.38 -14.84 -15.39
CA ASP A 112 -1.34 -14.03 -16.60
C ASP A 112 -2.11 -14.64 -17.80
N PRO A 113 -3.17 -13.98 -18.30
CA PRO A 113 -3.96 -14.48 -19.43
C PRO A 113 -3.23 -14.46 -20.78
N LEU A 114 -2.15 -13.67 -20.88
CA LEU A 114 -1.31 -13.55 -22.08
C LEU A 114 -0.16 -14.57 -22.11
N HIS A 115 -0.04 -15.40 -21.07
CA HIS A 115 0.98 -16.43 -21.00
C HIS A 115 0.95 -17.35 -22.23
N GLY A 116 2.09 -17.50 -22.91
CA GLY A 116 2.23 -18.30 -24.13
C GLY A 116 1.57 -17.70 -25.39
N LYS A 117 1.07 -16.46 -25.34
CA LYS A 117 0.40 -15.81 -26.47
C LYS A 117 1.09 -14.50 -26.90
N ILE A 118 1.22 -13.54 -25.98
CA ILE A 118 1.67 -12.17 -26.28
C ILE A 118 2.73 -11.77 -25.26
N GLY A 119 3.85 -11.21 -25.73
CA GLY A 119 4.94 -10.75 -24.87
C GLY A 119 5.72 -11.87 -24.20
N ILE A 120 6.72 -11.48 -23.41
CA ILE A 120 7.65 -12.37 -22.73
C ILE A 120 7.41 -12.25 -21.22
N ALA A 121 7.20 -13.39 -20.57
CA ALA A 121 7.21 -13.48 -19.11
C ALA A 121 8.67 -13.50 -18.62
N SER A 122 8.97 -12.67 -17.63
CA SER A 122 10.28 -12.56 -17.01
C SER A 122 10.16 -12.76 -15.52
N ASP A 123 11.08 -13.52 -14.96
CA ASP A 123 11.21 -13.77 -13.54
C ASP A 123 12.55 -13.27 -12.98
N TYR A 124 13.20 -12.35 -13.70
CA TYR A 124 14.47 -11.75 -13.33
C TYR A 124 14.44 -11.15 -11.92
N GLY A 125 13.32 -10.57 -11.52
CA GLY A 125 13.13 -9.95 -10.21
C GLY A 125 13.10 -10.93 -9.04
N LYS A 126 12.98 -12.26 -9.24
CA LYS A 126 12.90 -13.24 -8.13
C LYS A 126 14.14 -13.25 -7.21
N ASN A 127 15.30 -12.84 -7.73
CA ASN A 127 16.54 -12.75 -6.95
C ASN A 127 16.75 -11.38 -6.29
N VAL A 128 15.81 -10.45 -6.46
CA VAL A 128 15.87 -9.09 -5.92
C VAL A 128 14.85 -8.98 -4.78
N PHE A 129 15.29 -8.45 -3.65
CA PHE A 129 14.39 -8.09 -2.57
C PHE A 129 13.66 -6.80 -2.94
N ILE A 130 12.33 -6.83 -2.94
CA ILE A 130 11.51 -5.67 -3.33
C ILE A 130 11.17 -4.83 -2.09
N GLY A 131 11.53 -3.55 -2.12
CA GLY A 131 11.24 -2.58 -1.06
C GLY A 131 9.78 -2.10 -1.03
N ARG A 132 9.36 -1.51 0.10
CA ARG A 132 8.02 -0.94 0.41
C ARG A 132 6.87 -1.93 0.59
N ILE A 133 7.08 -3.24 0.40
CA ILE A 133 6.01 -4.24 0.47
C ILE A 133 6.39 -5.43 1.38
N PRO A 134 5.40 -6.12 1.98
CA PRO A 134 5.66 -7.27 2.84
C PRO A 134 6.12 -8.49 2.01
N GLN A 135 6.84 -9.43 2.63
CA GLN A 135 7.39 -10.60 1.93
C GLN A 135 6.39 -11.43 1.11
N PRO A 136 5.15 -11.70 1.57
CA PRO A 136 4.18 -12.49 0.80
C PRO A 136 3.88 -11.86 -0.56
N ASP A 137 3.79 -10.53 -0.62
CA ASP A 137 3.38 -9.78 -1.81
C ASP A 137 4.54 -9.52 -2.77
N GLN A 138 5.78 -9.87 -2.40
CA GLN A 138 6.97 -9.69 -3.26
C GLN A 138 6.79 -10.34 -4.63
N SER A 139 6.13 -11.50 -4.68
CA SER A 139 5.93 -12.23 -5.93
C SER A 139 5.20 -11.41 -7.00
N LEU A 140 4.32 -10.48 -6.61
CA LEU A 140 3.59 -9.59 -7.52
C LEU A 140 4.47 -8.50 -8.17
N TYR A 141 5.65 -8.25 -7.62
CA TYR A 141 6.62 -7.27 -8.12
C TYR A 141 7.90 -7.91 -8.67
N GLN A 142 8.08 -9.22 -8.45
CA GLN A 142 9.25 -9.97 -8.91
C GLN A 142 9.07 -10.60 -10.30
N THR A 143 7.83 -10.91 -10.67
CA THR A 143 7.49 -11.34 -12.02
C THR A 143 6.98 -10.17 -12.85
N GLU A 144 7.31 -10.15 -14.13
CA GLU A 144 6.86 -9.12 -15.06
C GLU A 144 6.52 -9.72 -16.43
N ARG A 145 5.62 -9.05 -17.16
CA ARG A 145 5.50 -9.23 -18.60
C ARG A 145 6.00 -7.98 -19.30
N TYR A 146 6.90 -8.17 -20.26
CA TYR A 146 7.32 -7.11 -21.17
C TYR A 146 7.08 -7.54 -22.62
N HIS A 147 7.10 -6.59 -23.55
CA HIS A 147 6.98 -6.90 -24.97
C HIS A 147 7.81 -5.94 -25.82
N TYR A 148 8.38 -6.43 -26.92
CA TYR A 148 9.12 -5.62 -27.89
C TYR A 148 8.30 -4.55 -28.64
N THR A 149 6.98 -4.52 -28.44
CA THR A 149 6.00 -3.64 -29.10
C THR A 149 4.89 -3.31 -28.11
N THR A 150 3.97 -2.44 -28.50
CA THR A 150 2.76 -2.16 -27.70
C THR A 150 1.96 -3.45 -27.45
N PHE A 151 1.52 -3.64 -26.21
CA PHE A 151 0.65 -4.74 -25.80
C PHE A 151 -0.31 -4.26 -24.72
N GLY A 152 -1.34 -5.05 -24.41
CA GLY A 152 -2.34 -4.64 -23.43
C GLY A 152 -3.22 -5.77 -22.92
N TYR A 153 -4.03 -5.45 -21.91
CA TYR A 153 -4.99 -6.36 -21.29
C TYR A 153 -6.42 -5.88 -21.50
N ASP A 154 -7.32 -6.80 -21.83
CA ASP A 154 -8.75 -6.54 -21.86
C ASP A 154 -9.34 -6.85 -20.49
N ILE A 155 -9.80 -5.82 -19.79
CA ILE A 155 -10.29 -5.88 -18.42
C ILE A 155 -11.82 -5.79 -18.42
N PRO A 156 -12.54 -6.77 -17.84
CA PRO A 156 -14.00 -6.71 -17.73
C PRO A 156 -14.44 -5.66 -16.71
N VAL A 157 -15.52 -4.92 -17.03
CA VAL A 157 -16.13 -3.91 -16.17
C VAL A 157 -17.53 -4.36 -15.76
N LYS A 158 -17.96 -4.08 -14.52
CA LYS A 158 -19.25 -4.52 -13.96
C LYS A 158 -20.22 -3.36 -13.68
N GLY A 159 -20.94 -2.97 -14.74
CA GLY A 159 -21.98 -1.94 -14.67
C GLY A 159 -21.43 -0.55 -14.36
N ASP A 160 -22.33 0.38 -14.08
CA ASP A 160 -21.97 1.77 -13.87
C ASP A 160 -21.42 2.01 -12.46
N GLY A 161 -20.53 2.98 -12.32
CA GLY A 161 -19.92 3.39 -11.05
C GLY A 161 -18.51 3.96 -11.21
N GLU A 162 -17.89 4.26 -10.08
CA GLU A 162 -16.51 4.70 -9.99
C GLU A 162 -15.57 3.50 -9.90
N TYR A 163 -14.45 3.59 -10.61
CA TYR A 163 -13.47 2.52 -10.73
C TYR A 163 -12.07 3.05 -10.51
N ILE A 164 -11.23 2.17 -9.98
CA ILE A 164 -9.80 2.41 -9.86
C ILE A 164 -9.05 1.22 -10.42
N LEU A 165 -8.25 1.50 -11.44
CA LEU A 165 -7.29 0.57 -11.98
C LEU A 165 -5.94 0.84 -11.32
N THR A 166 -5.48 -0.12 -10.52
CA THR A 166 -4.16 -0.08 -9.88
C THR A 166 -3.19 -0.87 -10.73
N LEU A 167 -2.14 -0.21 -11.20
CA LEU A 167 -1.03 -0.83 -11.94
C LEU A 167 0.18 -0.93 -11.03
N LYS A 168 0.78 -2.12 -10.96
CA LYS A 168 1.93 -2.41 -10.12
C LYS A 168 3.17 -2.59 -10.97
N PHE A 169 4.24 -1.89 -10.59
CA PHE A 169 5.52 -1.84 -11.30
C PHE A 169 6.70 -2.02 -10.34
N CYS A 170 7.78 -2.59 -10.85
CA CYS A 170 9.09 -2.57 -10.21
C CYS A 170 10.19 -2.58 -11.27
N GLU A 171 11.21 -1.73 -11.13
CA GLU A 171 12.40 -1.78 -11.97
C GLU A 171 13.49 -2.61 -11.29
N VAL A 172 13.86 -3.73 -11.92
CA VAL A 172 14.84 -4.69 -11.40
C VAL A 172 16.01 -4.92 -12.36
N TYR A 173 15.91 -4.45 -13.61
CA TYR A 173 16.92 -4.66 -14.63
C TYR A 173 17.78 -3.41 -14.84
N PHE A 174 17.15 -2.26 -15.04
CA PHE A 174 17.87 -1.00 -15.26
C PHE A 174 18.32 -0.36 -13.95
N THR A 175 19.49 0.26 -14.00
CA THR A 175 20.18 0.82 -12.84
C THR A 175 20.41 2.33 -12.98
N SER A 176 19.76 2.98 -13.93
CA SER A 176 19.84 4.42 -14.15
C SER A 176 18.51 4.95 -14.69
N PRO A 177 18.18 6.22 -14.41
CA PRO A 177 16.99 6.82 -14.99
C PRO A 177 17.18 6.95 -16.49
N ASN A 178 16.09 7.22 -17.17
CA ASN A 178 16.03 7.43 -18.59
C ASN A 178 16.46 6.22 -19.44
N GLN A 179 16.43 4.99 -18.91
CA GLN A 179 16.76 3.78 -19.68
C GLN A 179 15.52 3.07 -20.23
N LYS A 180 14.42 3.07 -19.46
CA LYS A 180 13.14 2.50 -19.85
C LYS A 180 12.05 3.54 -19.64
N VAL A 181 11.45 3.97 -20.75
CA VAL A 181 10.36 4.94 -20.76
C VAL A 181 9.30 4.47 -21.73
N PHE A 182 8.05 4.42 -21.28
CA PHE A 182 6.89 3.99 -22.05
C PHE A 182 5.62 4.69 -21.57
N ASP A 183 4.60 4.73 -22.43
CA ASP A 183 3.31 5.32 -22.06
C ASP A 183 2.31 4.24 -21.68
N VAL A 184 1.29 4.65 -20.92
CA VAL A 184 0.13 3.82 -20.60
C VAL A 184 -1.11 4.52 -21.14
N VAL A 185 -1.88 3.79 -21.96
CA VAL A 185 -3.08 4.27 -22.61
C VAL A 185 -4.28 3.43 -22.20
N LEU A 186 -5.35 4.09 -21.77
CA LEU A 186 -6.61 3.49 -21.40
C LEU A 186 -7.62 3.66 -22.53
N ASN A 187 -8.27 2.56 -22.87
CA ASN A 187 -9.31 2.45 -23.89
C ASN A 187 -8.91 3.06 -25.25
N HIS A 188 -7.65 2.84 -25.67
CA HIS A 188 -7.07 3.29 -26.94
C HIS A 188 -6.89 4.80 -27.15
N GLU A 189 -7.50 5.63 -26.31
CA GLU A 189 -7.60 7.08 -26.53
C GLU A 189 -6.96 7.89 -25.40
N HIS A 190 -7.14 7.45 -24.15
CA HIS A 190 -6.77 8.22 -22.98
C HIS A 190 -5.33 7.89 -22.56
N VAL A 191 -4.39 8.81 -22.75
CA VAL A 191 -3.05 8.68 -22.18
C VAL A 191 -3.15 8.92 -20.68
N VAL A 192 -3.11 7.85 -19.89
CA VAL A 192 -3.28 7.92 -18.43
C VAL A 192 -1.95 8.15 -17.71
N ILE A 193 -0.85 7.69 -18.31
CA ILE A 193 0.50 7.93 -17.81
C ILE A 193 1.41 8.14 -19.02
N SER A 194 2.02 9.32 -19.11
CA SER A 194 2.99 9.66 -20.15
C SER A 194 4.42 9.52 -19.63
N ASP A 195 5.34 9.07 -20.49
CA ASP A 195 6.77 8.97 -20.23
C ASP A 195 7.10 8.30 -18.89
N LEU A 196 6.47 7.15 -18.61
CA LEU A 196 6.69 6.43 -17.35
C LEU A 196 8.10 5.88 -17.27
N ASP A 197 8.91 6.47 -16.40
CA ASP A 197 10.18 5.93 -15.92
C ASP A 197 10.05 5.43 -14.48
N ILE A 198 10.06 4.11 -14.31
CA ILE A 198 9.92 3.47 -13.00
C ILE A 198 11.18 3.70 -12.15
N TYR A 199 12.37 3.67 -12.77
CA TYR A 199 13.62 3.89 -12.04
C TYR A 199 13.72 5.32 -11.53
N GLU A 200 13.35 6.30 -12.35
CA GLU A 200 13.36 7.71 -11.94
C GLU A 200 12.42 7.97 -10.77
N LYS A 201 11.26 7.29 -10.73
CA LYS A 201 10.27 7.47 -9.65
C LYS A 201 10.69 6.84 -8.32
N VAL A 202 11.21 5.62 -8.33
CA VAL A 202 11.43 4.85 -7.08
C VAL A 202 12.80 4.18 -6.96
N GLY A 203 13.61 4.19 -8.01
CA GLY A 203 14.89 3.50 -8.07
C GLY A 203 14.80 2.00 -8.39
N HIS A 204 15.89 1.30 -8.15
CA HIS A 204 16.02 -0.14 -8.39
C HIS A 204 15.44 -0.97 -7.23
N GLY A 205 14.68 -2.01 -7.55
CA GLY A 205 14.18 -2.98 -6.57
C GLY A 205 13.13 -2.41 -5.62
N VAL A 206 12.43 -1.35 -6.00
CA VAL A 206 11.40 -0.71 -5.17
C VAL A 206 10.03 -0.85 -5.83
N ALA A 207 9.01 -1.22 -5.04
CA ALA A 207 7.64 -1.30 -5.53
C ALA A 207 7.08 0.08 -5.88
N HIS A 208 6.37 0.18 -7.00
CA HIS A 208 5.69 1.39 -7.45
C HIS A 208 4.28 1.07 -7.93
N ASP A 209 3.31 1.85 -7.45
CA ASP A 209 1.89 1.68 -7.79
C ASP A 209 1.36 2.96 -8.43
N GLU A 210 0.62 2.80 -9.52
CA GLU A 210 -0.10 3.88 -10.19
C GLU A 210 -1.60 3.63 -10.08
N TYR A 211 -2.34 4.64 -9.64
CA TYR A 211 -3.77 4.57 -9.40
C TYR A 211 -4.51 5.41 -10.44
N ILE A 212 -5.28 4.75 -11.30
CA ILE A 212 -6.02 5.40 -12.38
C ILE A 212 -7.51 5.38 -12.01
N SER A 213 -8.05 6.53 -11.61
CA SER A 213 -9.48 6.71 -11.34
C SER A 213 -10.24 7.07 -12.61
N PHE A 214 -11.33 6.36 -12.88
CA PHE A 214 -12.26 6.67 -13.98
C PHE A 214 -13.68 6.25 -13.60
N SER A 215 -14.67 6.85 -14.25
CA SER A 215 -16.08 6.49 -14.05
C SER A 215 -16.64 5.80 -15.28
N VAL A 216 -17.62 4.92 -15.07
CA VAL A 216 -18.37 4.28 -16.14
C VAL A 216 -19.84 4.61 -15.97
N GLN A 217 -20.43 5.20 -17.00
CA GLN A 217 -21.83 5.63 -17.01
C GLN A 217 -22.44 5.31 -18.36
N ASN A 218 -23.57 4.60 -18.37
CA ASN A 218 -24.30 4.22 -19.59
C ASN A 218 -23.41 3.53 -20.64
N GLY A 219 -22.45 2.70 -20.20
CA GLY A 219 -21.53 1.99 -21.10
C GLY A 219 -20.43 2.85 -21.74
N LYS A 220 -20.25 4.09 -21.27
CA LYS A 220 -19.13 4.95 -21.63
C LYS A 220 -18.17 5.08 -20.47
N LEU A 221 -16.87 5.13 -20.78
CA LEU A 221 -15.81 5.42 -19.83
C LEU A 221 -15.55 6.93 -19.83
N ASN A 222 -15.47 7.55 -18.66
CA ASN A 222 -15.09 8.94 -18.49
C ASN A 222 -13.81 9.02 -17.66
N TYR A 223 -12.77 9.59 -18.24
CA TYR A 223 -11.48 9.84 -17.61
C TYR A 223 -11.16 11.34 -17.71
N HIS A 224 -11.03 12.01 -16.56
CA HIS A 224 -10.80 13.47 -16.47
C HIS A 224 -11.73 14.36 -17.31
N GLY A 225 -12.95 13.91 -17.61
CA GLY A 225 -13.92 14.65 -18.41
C GLY A 225 -13.99 14.22 -19.88
N ASP A 226 -13.04 13.40 -20.35
CA ASP A 226 -13.03 12.85 -21.70
C ASP A 226 -13.77 11.50 -21.73
N GLU A 227 -14.79 11.41 -22.59
CA GLU A 227 -15.61 10.21 -22.75
C GLU A 227 -15.10 9.31 -23.89
N SER A 228 -15.03 7.99 -23.65
CA SER A 228 -14.80 6.99 -24.70
C SER A 228 -15.76 5.79 -24.58
N GLU A 229 -16.06 5.14 -25.70
CA GLU A 229 -16.99 4.01 -25.74
C GLU A 229 -16.36 2.72 -25.21
N ILE A 230 -17.06 1.99 -24.33
CA ILE A 230 -16.61 0.68 -23.87
C ILE A 230 -17.14 -0.40 -24.82
N ARG A 231 -16.24 -1.18 -25.42
CA ARG A 231 -16.61 -2.26 -26.34
C ARG A 231 -16.74 -3.58 -25.59
N ASN A 232 -17.86 -4.27 -25.77
CA ASN A 232 -18.13 -5.59 -25.19
C ASN A 232 -18.01 -5.66 -23.65
N GLY A 233 -18.28 -4.56 -22.94
CA GLY A 233 -18.15 -4.49 -21.48
C GLY A 233 -16.71 -4.67 -20.97
N LYS A 234 -15.71 -4.48 -21.85
CA LYS A 234 -14.30 -4.55 -21.51
C LYS A 234 -13.64 -3.24 -21.85
N ILE A 235 -12.80 -2.77 -20.94
CA ILE A 235 -11.86 -1.68 -21.18
C ILE A 235 -10.52 -2.30 -21.52
N ARG A 236 -9.69 -1.58 -22.27
CA ARG A 236 -8.36 -2.06 -22.62
C ARG A 236 -7.31 -1.14 -22.03
N ILE A 237 -6.34 -1.71 -21.31
CA ILE A 237 -5.15 -0.99 -20.87
C ILE A 237 -3.99 -1.39 -21.78
N GLU A 238 -3.31 -0.42 -22.37
CA GLU A 238 -2.22 -0.64 -23.32
C GLU A 238 -0.94 0.01 -22.80
N PHE A 239 0.16 -0.73 -22.87
CA PHE A 239 1.50 -0.24 -22.58
C PHE A 239 2.18 0.03 -23.91
N VAL A 240 2.28 1.31 -24.26
CA VAL A 240 2.74 1.77 -25.56
C VAL A 240 4.25 1.87 -25.56
N LYS A 241 4.88 1.24 -26.56
CA LYS A 241 6.33 1.30 -26.69
C LYS A 241 6.81 2.71 -27.01
N GLY A 242 7.63 3.27 -26.12
CA GLY A 242 8.38 4.50 -26.37
C GLY A 242 9.63 4.28 -27.23
N TYR A 243 10.43 5.35 -27.38
CA TYR A 243 11.65 5.31 -28.20
C TYR A 243 12.80 4.52 -27.56
N ARG A 244 12.77 4.31 -26.24
CA ARG A 244 13.89 3.73 -25.50
C ARG A 244 13.83 2.20 -25.46
N ASP A 245 13.14 1.66 -24.46
CA ASP A 245 13.08 0.22 -24.25
C ASP A 245 11.62 -0.27 -24.15
N ASN A 246 11.48 -1.57 -23.97
CA ASN A 246 10.23 -2.28 -24.02
C ASN A 246 9.30 -1.94 -22.83
N PRO A 247 8.00 -1.72 -23.09
CA PRO A 247 7.00 -1.56 -22.04
C PRO A 247 6.90 -2.84 -21.21
N LYS A 248 6.56 -2.68 -19.91
CA LYS A 248 6.37 -3.79 -18.98
C LYS A 248 5.32 -3.51 -17.93
N ILE A 249 4.88 -4.57 -17.26
CA ILE A 249 4.04 -4.51 -16.06
C ILE A 249 4.25 -5.75 -15.18
N ASN A 250 4.11 -5.60 -13.86
CA ASN A 250 4.26 -6.69 -12.90
C ASN A 250 2.91 -7.28 -12.48
N ALA A 251 1.94 -6.43 -12.13
CA ALA A 251 0.58 -6.86 -11.82
C ALA A 251 -0.42 -5.72 -12.03
N LEU A 252 -1.70 -6.04 -12.11
CA LEU A 252 -2.77 -5.05 -12.04
C LEU A 252 -4.01 -5.61 -11.38
N TYR A 253 -4.84 -4.72 -10.85
CA TYR A 253 -6.21 -5.06 -10.47
C TYR A 253 -7.15 -3.88 -10.70
N LEU A 254 -8.41 -4.21 -10.96
CA LEU A 254 -9.52 -3.29 -11.10
C LEU A 254 -10.44 -3.45 -9.89
N MET A 255 -10.67 -2.34 -9.20
CA MET A 255 -11.61 -2.23 -8.10
C MET A 255 -12.73 -1.27 -8.47
N LYS A 256 -13.96 -1.58 -8.04
CA LYS A 256 -15.09 -0.64 -8.06
C LYS A 256 -15.20 0.02 -6.69
N GLY A 257 -15.02 1.33 -6.62
CA GLY A 257 -14.92 2.08 -5.37
C GLY A 257 -14.13 3.37 -5.53
N THR A 258 -13.68 3.91 -4.40
CA THR A 258 -12.96 5.19 -4.33
C THR A 258 -11.52 5.01 -3.86
N LEU A 259 -10.70 6.06 -4.01
CA LEU A 259 -9.24 5.98 -3.77
C LEU A 259 -8.92 5.79 -2.28
N ASP A 260 -9.87 6.10 -1.41
CA ASP A 260 -9.75 5.94 0.03
C ASP A 260 -9.84 4.48 0.46
N ASP A 261 -10.41 3.62 -0.39
CA ASP A 261 -10.59 2.19 -0.12
C ASP A 261 -9.33 1.35 -0.46
N ILE A 262 -8.33 1.98 -1.09
CA ILE A 262 -7.15 1.29 -1.60
C ILE A 262 -5.99 1.34 -0.60
N PRO A 263 -5.36 0.18 -0.27
CA PRO A 263 -4.13 0.18 0.49
C PRO A 263 -3.01 0.87 -0.32
N LYS A 264 -2.54 2.01 0.20
CA LYS A 264 -1.43 2.78 -0.40
C LYS A 264 -0.09 2.23 0.07
N LEU A 265 0.88 2.22 -0.85
CA LEU A 265 2.26 1.87 -0.50
C LEU A 265 2.83 2.86 0.53
N PRO A 266 3.69 2.40 1.45
CA PRO A 266 4.46 3.28 2.33
C PRO A 266 5.19 4.38 1.53
N PRO A 267 5.36 5.59 2.08
CA PRO A 267 6.12 6.63 1.42
C PRO A 267 7.56 6.18 1.17
N LEU A 268 8.19 6.76 0.14
CA LEU A 268 9.62 6.54 -0.07
C LEU A 268 10.40 7.09 1.13
N PRO A 269 11.51 6.46 1.52
CA PRO A 269 12.44 7.08 2.46
C PRO A 269 12.86 8.43 1.88
N GLU A 270 12.70 9.50 2.65
CA GLU A 270 13.24 10.79 2.24
C GLU A 270 14.76 10.66 2.12
N PRO A 271 15.39 11.20 1.06
CA PRO A 271 16.84 11.26 1.01
C PRO A 271 17.29 12.05 2.25
N GLU A 272 18.11 11.43 3.08
CA GLU A 272 18.76 12.13 4.18
C GLU A 272 19.47 13.33 3.56
N THR A 273 18.96 14.54 3.83
CA THR A 273 19.70 15.76 3.56
C THR A 273 20.82 15.75 4.57
N GLU A 274 21.96 15.18 4.20
CA GLU A 274 23.22 15.54 4.82
C GLU A 274 23.37 17.04 4.58
N ASP A 275 22.94 17.84 5.56
CA ASP A 275 23.26 19.25 5.68
C ASP A 275 24.79 19.30 5.80
N TYR A 276 25.47 19.27 4.66
CA TYR A 276 26.86 19.66 4.56
C TYR A 276 26.88 21.14 4.88
N ASP A 277 27.00 21.44 6.17
CA ASP A 277 27.22 22.77 6.70
C ASP A 277 28.51 23.28 6.06
N TYR A 278 28.39 23.97 4.92
CA TYR A 278 29.48 24.74 4.33
C TYR A 278 29.76 25.87 5.30
N GLU A 279 30.58 25.59 6.31
CA GLU A 279 31.20 26.59 7.18
C GLU A 279 32.00 27.56 6.31
N GLU A 280 31.31 28.60 5.86
CA GLU A 280 31.86 29.74 5.15
C GLU A 280 32.81 30.43 6.13
N LYS A 281 34.10 30.09 6.07
CA LYS A 281 35.15 30.64 6.93
C LYS A 281 35.19 32.17 6.80
N LYS A 282 34.40 32.86 7.62
CA LYS A 282 34.53 34.29 7.86
C LYS A 282 35.89 34.51 8.52
N ALA A 283 36.73 35.27 7.82
CA ALA A 283 38.02 35.74 8.31
C ALA A 283 37.85 36.46 9.66
N SER A 284 38.20 35.78 10.75
CA SER A 284 38.24 36.37 12.09
C SER A 284 39.63 36.94 12.36
N LYS A 285 39.65 38.19 12.83
CA LYS A 285 40.86 38.96 13.18
C LYS A 285 41.68 38.26 14.27
N PRO A 286 43.02 38.42 14.29
CA PRO A 286 43.87 37.66 15.20
C PRO A 286 43.77 38.21 16.63
N ARG A 287 43.33 37.38 17.58
CA ARG A 287 43.59 37.59 19.01
C ARG A 287 44.84 36.83 19.42
N ARG A 288 45.84 37.57 19.90
CA ARG A 288 47.04 37.02 20.52
C ARG A 288 46.69 36.45 21.89
N SER A 289 46.87 35.14 22.08
CA SER A 289 47.04 34.54 23.39
C SER A 289 48.42 33.88 23.44
N SER A 290 49.26 34.41 24.31
CA SER A 290 50.62 33.96 24.60
C SER A 290 50.61 32.68 25.42
N GLY A 291 51.02 31.58 24.78
CA GLY A 291 51.39 30.30 25.40
C GLY A 291 52.26 29.51 24.42
N PRO A 292 53.12 28.57 24.88
CA PRO A 292 53.91 27.75 23.98
C PRO A 292 52.96 26.91 23.10
N LYS A 293 53.13 26.99 21.78
CA LYS A 293 52.39 26.12 20.84
C LYS A 293 52.81 24.68 21.10
N VAL A 294 51.94 23.90 21.73
CA VAL A 294 52.04 22.45 21.72
C VAL A 294 51.67 22.01 20.30
N ALA A 295 52.59 21.35 19.61
CA ALA A 295 52.30 20.72 18.32
C ALA A 295 51.30 19.58 18.57
N ASP A 296 50.30 19.46 17.71
CA ASP A 296 49.30 18.40 17.78
C ASP A 296 50.01 17.03 17.65
N PRO A 297 49.91 16.12 18.64
CA PRO A 297 50.54 14.81 18.58
C PRO A 297 50.03 13.91 17.45
N TYR A 298 48.95 14.31 16.75
CA TYR A 298 48.30 13.55 15.68
C TYR A 298 48.22 14.30 14.35
N SER A 299 48.98 15.39 14.17
CA SER A 299 49.16 15.94 12.81
C SER A 299 50.05 14.99 12.02
N GLU A 300 49.44 14.05 11.30
CA GLU A 300 50.14 13.21 10.34
C GLU A 300 50.71 14.11 9.24
N ASP A 301 52.00 14.39 9.31
CA ASP A 301 52.72 15.12 8.27
C ASP A 301 52.69 14.28 6.98
N GLU A 302 51.97 14.75 5.94
CA GLU A 302 51.88 14.08 4.63
C GLU A 302 53.25 13.86 3.94
N THR A 303 54.31 14.46 4.47
CA THR A 303 55.70 14.18 4.07
C THR A 303 56.19 12.78 4.49
N SER A 304 55.58 12.17 5.52
CA SER A 304 55.96 10.84 6.05
C SER A 304 55.48 9.70 5.16
N VAL A 305 54.40 9.88 4.41
CA VAL A 305 53.84 8.87 3.49
C VAL A 305 54.50 8.94 2.10
N MET A 306 54.99 10.11 1.70
CA MET A 306 55.68 10.32 0.43
C MET A 306 57.09 9.71 0.38
N LEU A 307 57.82 9.72 1.50
CA LEU A 307 59.23 9.28 1.57
C LEU A 307 59.43 7.79 1.26
N PRO A 308 58.61 6.85 1.78
CA PRO A 308 58.68 5.43 1.41
C PRO A 308 58.35 5.18 -0.08
N VAL A 309 57.43 5.96 -0.66
CA VAL A 309 57.01 5.81 -2.07
C VAL A 309 58.13 6.22 -3.02
N PHE A 310 58.84 7.32 -2.75
CA PHE A 310 59.98 7.73 -3.57
C PHE A 310 61.17 6.77 -3.46
N VAL A 311 61.41 6.19 -2.28
CA VAL A 311 62.44 5.15 -2.10
C VAL A 311 62.06 3.87 -2.87
N ALA A 312 60.78 3.48 -2.86
CA ALA A 312 60.30 2.33 -3.62
C ALA A 312 60.46 2.52 -5.14
N ILE A 313 60.08 3.69 -5.66
CA ILE A 313 60.24 4.01 -7.10
C ILE A 313 61.73 4.09 -7.47
N GLY A 314 62.55 4.72 -6.64
CA GLY A 314 63.99 4.87 -6.85
C GLY A 314 64.76 3.54 -6.83
N ALA A 315 64.32 2.56 -6.04
CA ALA A 315 64.92 1.22 -6.02
C ALA A 315 64.44 0.34 -7.19
N PHE A 316 63.24 0.59 -7.73
CA PHE A 316 62.65 -0.24 -8.79
C PHE A 316 63.27 0.03 -10.17
N VAL A 317 63.64 1.29 -10.46
CA VAL A 317 64.19 1.69 -11.77
C VAL A 317 65.55 1.04 -12.11
N PRO A 318 66.53 0.97 -11.18
CA PRO A 318 67.80 0.27 -11.43
C PRO A 318 67.63 -1.25 -11.55
N ILE A 319 66.68 -1.83 -10.80
CA ILE A 319 66.39 -3.27 -10.84
C ILE A 319 65.75 -3.65 -12.18
N LEU A 320 64.82 -2.84 -12.69
CA LEU A 320 64.27 -2.97 -14.05
C LEU A 320 65.37 -2.84 -15.11
N PHE A 321 66.30 -1.90 -14.96
CA PHE A 321 67.40 -1.73 -15.91
C PHE A 321 68.41 -2.89 -15.88
N CYS A 322 68.61 -3.51 -14.71
CA CYS A 322 69.44 -4.71 -14.57
C CYS A 322 68.75 -5.99 -15.04
N LEU A 323 67.42 -6.10 -14.89
CA LEU A 323 66.64 -7.26 -15.35
C LEU A 323 66.32 -7.20 -16.85
N CYS A 324 66.25 -6.02 -17.45
CA CYS A 324 66.03 -5.83 -18.89
C CYS A 324 67.32 -5.75 -19.70
N LYS A 325 68.48 -6.01 -19.09
CA LYS A 325 69.74 -6.28 -19.80
C LYS A 325 70.30 -7.66 -19.41
N LEU A 326 69.57 -8.68 -19.85
CA LEU A 326 70.10 -10.01 -20.18
C LEU A 326 69.42 -10.47 -21.47
#